data_AF-A0A2T7A7H8-F1
#
_entry.id   AF-A0A2T7A7H8-F1
#
_cell.length_a   1.000
_cell.length_b   1.000
_cell.length_c   1.000
_cell.angle_alpha   90.00
_cell.angle_beta   90.00
_cell.angle_gamma   90.00
#
_symmetry.space_group_name_H-M   'P 1'
#
loop_
_entity.id
_entity.type
_entity.pdbx_description
1 polymer ?
#
loop_
_entity_poly.entity_id
_entity_poly.type
_entity_poly.pdbx_seq_one_letter_code
_entity_poly.pdbx_strand_id
1 'polypeptide(L)'
;MTYRIEGPDWESKPICKDTQQVRANQPGFPRLRASRKQTVAASYFENGHTSLPPTATGFTGLTYWFGTSDPDPKLPLREVRAWTADGQGGNKKGRLLKTNPFDDGRCTQPNDSPISKQRGVGKDGVERPCRSEFVIPENLNVGDVYTVYWVWDFSWHFGRDKPRVEEVYIIALCSLCLPAEIIGNSLLMELILVVYFLHGYRNCLDGPSS
;
A
#
# COMPACT_ATOMS: atom_id res chain seq x y z
N MET A 1 -9.48 1.79 2.57
CA MET A 1 -9.25 2.77 3.66
C MET A 1 -7.83 2.57 4.17
N THR A 2 -7.03 3.62 4.14
CA THR A 2 -5.70 3.70 4.77
C THR A 2 -5.85 3.98 6.26
N TYR A 3 -4.86 3.54 7.03
CA TYR A 3 -4.75 3.86 8.43
C TYR A 3 -3.32 4.33 8.74
N ARG A 4 -3.22 5.50 9.37
CA ARG A 4 -1.96 6.12 9.80
C ARG A 4 -1.62 5.66 11.21
N ILE A 5 -0.38 5.23 11.40
CA ILE A 5 0.21 4.85 12.68
C ILE A 5 1.33 5.86 13.00
N GLU A 6 1.20 6.49 14.16
CA GLU A 6 2.15 7.46 14.72
C GLU A 6 2.29 7.29 16.24
N GLY A 7 3.28 7.93 16.85
CA GLY A 7 3.49 7.95 18.31
C GLY A 7 4.51 6.93 18.82
N PRO A 8 4.83 6.94 20.13
CA PRO A 8 5.96 6.19 20.70
C PRO A 8 5.79 4.66 20.67
N ASP A 9 4.57 4.16 20.49
CA ASP A 9 4.21 2.74 20.47
C ASP A 9 3.79 2.25 19.07
N TRP A 10 4.11 3.02 18.02
CA TRP A 10 3.65 2.79 16.64
C TRP A 10 3.90 1.34 16.15
N GLU A 11 5.03 0.75 16.52
CA GLU A 11 5.40 -0.64 16.19
C GLU A 11 4.51 -1.71 16.85
N SER A 12 3.91 -1.40 17.98
CA SER A 12 3.03 -2.30 18.73
C SER A 12 1.58 -2.25 18.28
N LYS A 13 1.22 -1.27 17.47
CA LYS A 13 -0.15 -1.13 16.96
C LYS A 13 -0.47 -2.25 15.97
N PRO A 14 -1.73 -2.72 15.94
CA PRO A 14 -2.17 -3.75 14.99
C PRO A 14 -1.97 -3.34 13.53
N ILE A 15 -1.66 -4.32 12.68
CA ILE A 15 -1.54 -4.15 11.22
C ILE A 15 -2.87 -3.71 10.57
N CYS A 16 -4.01 -4.07 11.17
CA CYS A 16 -5.33 -3.64 10.72
C CYS A 16 -5.97 -2.68 11.74
N LYS A 17 -6.53 -1.56 11.25
CA LYS A 17 -7.40 -0.70 12.07
C LYS A 17 -8.58 -1.50 12.60
N ASP A 18 -9.13 -1.16 13.77
CA ASP A 18 -10.28 -1.86 14.38
C ASP A 18 -11.46 -2.07 13.42
N THR A 19 -11.79 -1.04 12.61
CA THR A 19 -12.84 -1.10 11.59
C THR A 19 -12.55 -2.04 10.41
N GLN A 20 -11.31 -2.54 10.31
CA GLN A 20 -10.81 -3.46 9.27
C GLN A 20 -10.49 -4.86 9.83
N GLN A 21 -10.64 -5.09 11.14
CA GLN A 21 -10.38 -6.40 11.74
C GLN A 21 -11.49 -7.42 11.42
N VAL A 22 -12.66 -6.94 10.97
CA VAL A 22 -13.74 -7.81 10.48
C VAL A 22 -13.45 -8.20 9.03
N ARG A 23 -13.28 -9.50 8.77
CA ARG A 23 -13.04 -10.07 7.42
C ARG A 23 -14.31 -10.07 6.55
N ALA A 24 -14.91 -8.91 6.32
CA ALA A 24 -16.02 -8.77 5.38
C ALA A 24 -15.49 -8.32 4.01
N ASN A 25 -16.02 -8.89 2.92
CA ASN A 25 -15.85 -8.30 1.61
C ASN A 25 -16.54 -6.93 1.64
N GLN A 26 -15.79 -5.87 1.41
CA GLN A 26 -16.35 -4.53 1.31
C GLN A 26 -17.30 -4.50 0.09
N PRO A 27 -18.59 -4.14 0.25
CA PRO A 27 -19.49 -4.01 -0.89
C PRO A 27 -18.89 -3.09 -1.95
N GLY A 28 -18.88 -3.53 -3.21
CA GLY A 28 -18.27 -2.79 -4.33
C GLY A 28 -16.78 -3.05 -4.57
N PHE A 29 -16.09 -3.75 -3.67
CA PHE A 29 -14.67 -4.12 -3.83
C PHE A 29 -14.50 -5.64 -3.75
N PRO A 30 -14.71 -6.37 -4.86
CA PRO A 30 -14.56 -7.82 -4.88
C PRO A 30 -13.12 -8.25 -4.61
N ARG A 31 -12.96 -9.49 -4.17
CA ARG A 31 -11.64 -10.10 -3.99
C ARG A 31 -10.90 -10.18 -5.32
N LEU A 32 -9.63 -9.78 -5.31
CA LEU A 32 -8.77 -9.87 -6.47
C LEU A 32 -8.46 -11.35 -6.78
N ARG A 33 -8.44 -11.76 -8.05
CA ARG A 33 -8.23 -13.17 -8.45
C ARG A 33 -6.90 -13.41 -9.16
N ALA A 34 -5.88 -13.86 -8.44
CA ALA A 34 -4.54 -14.06 -9.00
C ALA A 34 -4.14 -15.53 -9.10
N SER A 35 -3.34 -15.90 -10.09
CA SER A 35 -2.66 -17.19 -10.16
C SER A 35 -1.34 -17.15 -9.40
N ARG A 36 -0.83 -18.33 -9.04
CA ARG A 36 0.56 -18.50 -8.59
C ARG A 36 1.54 -17.89 -9.59
N LYS A 37 2.63 -17.29 -9.11
CA LYS A 37 3.66 -16.61 -9.92
C LYS A 37 3.15 -15.42 -10.75
N GLN A 38 1.87 -15.07 -10.67
CA GLN A 38 1.35 -13.92 -11.39
C GLN A 38 1.87 -12.65 -10.73
N THR A 39 2.27 -11.69 -11.57
CA THR A 39 2.57 -10.34 -11.13
C THR A 39 1.26 -9.59 -10.92
N VAL A 40 1.10 -9.03 -9.73
CA VAL A 40 0.03 -8.09 -9.39
C VAL A 40 0.63 -6.70 -9.39
N ALA A 41 0.01 -5.81 -10.15
CA ALA A 41 0.37 -4.40 -10.16
C ALA A 41 -0.59 -3.63 -9.27
N ALA A 42 -0.05 -2.70 -8.50
CA ALA A 42 -0.80 -1.85 -7.60
C ALA A 42 -0.59 -0.40 -7.97
N SER A 43 -1.69 0.36 -8.07
CA SER A 43 -1.67 1.78 -8.37
C SER A 43 -2.25 2.60 -7.21
N TYR A 44 -1.56 3.64 -6.76
CA TYR A 44 -1.98 4.51 -5.65
C TYR A 44 -1.64 5.98 -5.92
N PHE A 45 -2.48 6.90 -5.46
CA PHE A 45 -2.25 8.34 -5.61
C PHE A 45 -1.30 8.88 -4.55
N GLU A 46 -0.48 9.86 -4.91
CA GLU A 46 0.60 10.38 -4.07
C GLU A 46 0.14 11.50 -3.12
N ASN A 47 -0.98 12.17 -3.45
CA ASN A 47 -1.60 13.20 -2.61
C ASN A 47 -0.61 14.30 -2.13
N GLY A 48 0.32 14.71 -3.00
CA GLY A 48 1.33 15.73 -2.73
C GLY A 48 2.60 15.22 -2.03
N HIS A 49 2.66 14.01 -1.50
CA HIS A 49 3.84 13.51 -0.78
C HIS A 49 5.08 13.30 -1.66
N THR A 50 4.90 13.31 -2.98
CA THR A 50 5.93 13.23 -4.01
C THR A 50 6.04 14.54 -4.77
N SER A 51 4.92 15.12 -5.23
CA SER A 51 4.96 16.34 -6.05
C SER A 51 5.13 17.63 -5.23
N LEU A 52 4.84 17.59 -3.93
CA LEU A 52 4.96 18.69 -2.97
C LEU A 52 5.74 18.22 -1.72
N PRO A 53 7.02 17.81 -1.87
CA PRO A 53 7.79 17.32 -0.74
C PRO A 53 7.95 18.44 0.30
N PRO A 54 7.86 18.12 1.60
CA PRO A 54 7.91 19.13 2.66
C PRO A 54 9.29 19.80 2.77
N THR A 55 10.35 19.15 2.29
CA THR A 55 11.70 19.72 2.20
C THR A 55 12.40 19.24 0.93
N ALA A 56 13.40 19.99 0.46
CA ALA A 56 14.20 19.61 -0.71
C ALA A 56 15.00 18.31 -0.51
N THR A 57 15.28 17.94 0.75
CA THR A 57 15.96 16.68 1.13
C THR A 57 14.98 15.61 1.58
N GLY A 58 13.67 15.85 1.45
CA GLY A 58 12.62 14.98 1.93
C GLY A 58 12.65 13.62 1.24
N PHE A 59 12.51 12.54 2.02
CA PHE A 59 12.42 11.20 1.49
C PHE A 59 10.96 10.76 1.42
N THR A 60 10.48 10.42 0.22
CA THR A 60 9.10 9.97 -0.02
C THR A 60 8.78 8.63 0.64
N GLY A 61 9.77 7.95 1.23
CA GLY A 61 9.56 6.70 1.94
C GLY A 61 9.67 5.46 1.07
N LEU A 62 9.58 4.31 1.73
CA LEU A 62 9.56 2.99 1.10
C LEU A 62 8.20 2.34 1.32
N THR A 63 7.73 1.65 0.28
CA THR A 63 6.58 0.76 0.35
C THR A 63 7.03 -0.68 0.48
N TYR A 64 6.27 -1.45 1.24
CA TYR A 64 6.50 -2.86 1.49
C TYR A 64 5.21 -3.61 1.23
N TRP A 65 5.33 -4.68 0.47
CA TRP A 65 4.29 -5.65 0.22
C TRP A 65 4.58 -6.89 1.06
N PHE A 66 3.73 -7.17 2.02
CA PHE A 66 3.78 -8.39 2.82
C PHE A 66 2.62 -9.30 2.47
N GLY A 67 2.79 -10.61 2.64
CA GLY A 67 1.72 -11.56 2.37
C GLY A 67 1.67 -12.74 3.33
N THR A 68 0.47 -13.24 3.59
CA THR A 68 0.22 -14.37 4.50
C THR A 68 -1.05 -15.14 4.13
N SER A 69 -1.04 -16.45 4.36
CA SER A 69 -2.23 -17.32 4.32
C SER A 69 -2.91 -17.48 5.69
N ASP A 70 -2.27 -17.02 6.77
CA ASP A 70 -2.79 -17.03 8.15
C ASP A 70 -2.85 -15.60 8.72
N PRO A 71 -3.77 -14.75 8.21
CA PRO A 71 -3.80 -13.35 8.60
C PRO A 71 -4.40 -13.18 10.00
N ASP A 72 -3.60 -12.65 10.92
CA ASP A 72 -4.08 -12.18 12.22
C ASP A 72 -4.24 -10.64 12.16
N PRO A 73 -5.48 -10.11 12.18
CA PRO A 73 -5.72 -8.67 12.07
C PRO A 73 -5.21 -7.89 13.29
N LYS A 74 -4.91 -8.57 14.40
CA LYS A 74 -4.33 -7.98 15.62
C LYS A 74 -2.81 -8.10 15.68
N LEU A 75 -2.19 -8.69 14.66
CA LEU A 75 -0.74 -8.86 14.63
C LEU A 75 -0.06 -7.48 14.68
N PRO A 76 0.88 -7.25 15.61
CA PRO A 76 1.59 -5.97 15.70
C PRO A 76 2.41 -5.68 14.44
N LEU A 77 2.50 -4.41 14.06
CA LEU A 77 3.24 -3.98 12.88
C LEU A 77 4.71 -4.46 12.89
N ARG A 78 5.39 -4.44 14.05
CA ARG A 78 6.77 -4.95 14.15
C ARG A 78 6.91 -6.41 13.73
N GLU A 79 5.92 -7.26 14.01
CA GLU A 79 5.96 -8.68 13.68
C GLU A 79 5.86 -8.88 12.17
N VAL A 80 4.99 -8.11 11.51
CA VAL A 80 4.86 -8.10 10.05
C VAL A 80 6.12 -7.55 9.39
N ARG A 81 6.68 -6.45 9.92
CA ARG A 81 7.93 -5.85 9.40
C ARG A 81 9.14 -6.76 9.57
N ALA A 82 9.11 -7.70 10.51
CA ALA A 82 10.16 -8.69 10.71
C ALA A 82 10.11 -9.85 9.69
N TRP A 83 9.05 -9.98 8.89
CA TRP A 83 8.96 -11.00 7.86
C TRP A 83 10.00 -10.79 6.75
N THR A 84 10.70 -11.87 6.39
CA THR A 84 11.70 -11.91 5.33
C THR A 84 11.14 -12.55 4.07
N ALA A 85 11.83 -12.39 2.93
CA ALA A 85 11.37 -12.89 1.64
C ALA A 85 11.26 -14.43 1.58
N ASP A 86 12.13 -15.14 2.29
CA ASP A 86 12.09 -16.60 2.44
C ASP A 86 10.98 -17.09 3.40
N GLY A 87 10.32 -16.17 4.12
CA GLY A 87 9.30 -16.46 5.13
C GLY A 87 9.83 -17.01 6.46
N GLN A 88 11.13 -16.86 6.74
CA GLN A 88 11.74 -17.33 7.99
C GLN A 88 11.79 -16.27 9.10
N GLY A 89 11.58 -15.00 8.75
CA GLY A 89 11.61 -13.87 9.68
C GLY A 89 10.33 -13.72 10.51
N GLY A 90 10.46 -13.01 11.63
CA GLY A 90 9.38 -12.79 12.59
C GLY A 90 8.78 -14.10 13.09
N ASN A 91 7.45 -14.15 13.17
CA ASN A 91 6.69 -15.32 13.60
C ASN A 91 6.50 -16.41 12.53
N LYS A 92 7.14 -16.29 11.35
CA LYS A 92 7.06 -17.23 10.22
C LYS A 92 5.65 -17.44 9.63
N LYS A 93 4.69 -16.58 9.98
CA LYS A 93 3.33 -16.65 9.44
C LYS A 93 3.15 -15.94 8.11
N GLY A 94 4.17 -15.23 7.62
CA GLY A 94 4.10 -14.50 6.37
C GLY A 94 5.48 -14.24 5.78
N ARG A 95 5.52 -13.42 4.74
CA ARG A 95 6.75 -13.05 4.04
C ARG A 95 6.69 -11.66 3.43
N LEU A 96 7.88 -11.09 3.21
CA LEU A 96 8.06 -9.92 2.38
C LEU A 96 7.98 -10.33 0.90
N LEU A 97 7.02 -9.77 0.17
CA LEU A 97 6.83 -9.98 -1.27
C LEU A 97 7.68 -9.01 -2.09
N LYS A 98 7.75 -7.74 -1.67
CA LYS A 98 8.49 -6.69 -2.37
C LYS A 98 8.74 -5.47 -1.50
N THR A 99 9.86 -4.80 -1.72
CA THR A 99 10.12 -3.42 -1.27
C THR A 99 10.29 -2.53 -2.50
N ASN A 100 9.65 -1.36 -2.51
CA ASN A 100 9.78 -0.36 -3.58
C ASN A 100 9.90 1.05 -3.00
N PRO A 101 10.51 2.01 -3.71
CA PRO A 101 10.28 3.42 -3.45
C PRO A 101 8.77 3.75 -3.50
N PHE A 102 8.30 4.68 -2.68
CA PHE A 102 6.93 5.19 -2.82
C PHE A 102 6.76 5.97 -4.13
N ASP A 103 7.70 6.88 -4.41
CA ASP A 103 7.82 7.61 -5.68
C ASP A 103 8.44 6.70 -6.75
N ASP A 104 7.64 6.32 -7.74
CA ASP A 104 8.08 5.50 -8.88
C ASP A 104 8.78 6.31 -10.00
N GLY A 105 8.98 7.62 -9.76
CA GLY A 105 9.58 8.57 -10.70
C GLY A 105 8.61 9.10 -11.76
N ARG A 106 7.35 8.66 -11.77
CA ARG A 106 6.33 9.05 -12.76
C ARG A 106 5.08 9.62 -12.13
N CYS A 107 4.70 9.14 -10.95
CA CYS A 107 3.48 9.56 -10.30
C CYS A 107 3.49 11.00 -9.84
N THR A 108 2.38 11.68 -10.04
CA THR A 108 2.36 13.14 -9.92
C THR A 108 0.92 13.61 -9.78
N GLN A 109 0.63 14.35 -8.71
CA GLN A 109 -0.58 15.13 -8.57
C GLN A 109 -0.47 16.45 -9.36
N PRO A 110 -1.55 16.91 -10.00
CA PRO A 110 -1.58 18.21 -10.65
C PRO A 110 -1.41 19.34 -9.64
N ASN A 111 -0.36 20.15 -9.85
CA ASN A 111 -0.07 21.36 -9.09
C ASN A 111 1.03 22.19 -9.77
N ASP A 112 1.36 23.34 -9.18
CA ASP A 112 2.32 24.31 -9.69
C ASP A 112 3.79 24.04 -9.34
N SER A 113 4.12 22.94 -8.67
CA SER A 113 5.49 22.66 -8.23
C SER A 113 6.44 22.37 -9.40
N PRO A 114 7.76 22.56 -9.20
CA PRO A 114 8.76 22.17 -10.20
C PRO A 114 8.67 20.68 -10.57
N ILE A 115 8.40 19.80 -9.61
CA ILE A 115 8.30 18.34 -9.83
C ILE A 115 7.11 18.04 -10.75
N SER A 116 5.94 18.64 -10.46
CA SER A 116 4.73 18.44 -11.26
C SER A 116 4.91 18.92 -12.71
N LYS A 117 5.53 20.08 -12.88
CA LYS A 117 5.85 20.65 -14.20
C LYS A 117 6.89 19.80 -14.95
N GLN A 118 7.96 19.37 -14.28
CA GLN A 118 9.01 18.52 -14.86
C GLN A 118 8.48 17.16 -15.31
N ARG A 119 7.51 16.59 -14.59
CA ARG A 119 6.84 15.34 -14.96
C ARG A 119 5.76 15.52 -16.03
N GLY A 120 5.53 16.75 -16.50
CA GLY A 120 4.57 17.06 -17.56
C GLY A 120 3.10 16.90 -17.15
N VAL A 121 2.80 17.11 -15.86
CA VAL A 121 1.42 17.18 -15.35
C VAL A 121 1.04 18.66 -15.19
N GLY A 122 1.81 19.41 -14.39
CA GLY A 122 1.50 20.82 -14.13
C GLY A 122 0.15 21.00 -13.42
N LYS A 123 -0.31 22.25 -13.29
CA LYS A 123 -1.51 22.58 -12.53
C LYS A 123 -2.79 21.98 -13.13
N ASP A 124 -2.93 22.06 -14.45
CA ASP A 124 -4.14 21.65 -15.18
C ASP A 124 -4.03 20.21 -15.74
N GLY A 125 -3.03 19.47 -15.28
CA GLY A 125 -2.79 18.10 -15.73
C GLY A 125 -3.77 17.09 -15.15
N VAL A 126 -3.63 15.85 -15.63
CA VAL A 126 -4.33 14.68 -15.08
C VAL A 126 -3.41 13.97 -14.11
N GLU A 127 -3.93 13.65 -12.92
CA GLU A 127 -3.18 12.93 -11.90
C GLU A 127 -2.67 11.58 -12.41
N ARG A 128 -1.39 11.30 -12.14
CA ARG A 128 -0.75 10.02 -12.47
C ARG A 128 -0.49 9.24 -11.18
N PRO A 129 -1.07 8.04 -11.02
CA PRO A 129 -0.85 7.22 -9.83
C PRO A 129 0.57 6.65 -9.82
N CYS A 130 1.10 6.46 -8.61
CA CYS A 130 2.30 5.65 -8.37
C CYS A 130 1.98 4.19 -8.60
N ARG A 131 2.96 3.44 -9.10
CA ARG A 131 2.85 2.02 -9.35
C ARG A 131 3.92 1.24 -8.60
N SER A 132 3.53 0.13 -8.01
CA SER A 132 4.46 -0.91 -7.62
C SER A 132 3.90 -2.29 -7.92
N GLU A 133 4.78 -3.28 -8.02
CA GLU A 133 4.39 -4.63 -8.44
C GLU A 133 4.97 -5.67 -7.49
N PHE A 134 4.25 -6.76 -7.28
CA PHE A 134 4.70 -7.90 -6.50
C PHE A 134 4.25 -9.21 -7.16
N VAL A 135 4.92 -10.31 -6.82
CA VAL A 135 4.63 -11.63 -7.40
C VAL A 135 3.93 -12.50 -6.36
N ILE A 136 2.87 -13.19 -6.79
CA ILE A 136 2.16 -14.15 -5.94
C ILE A 136 3.04 -15.40 -5.72
N PRO A 137 3.24 -15.84 -4.47
CA PRO A 137 4.05 -17.02 -4.18
C PRO A 137 3.57 -18.28 -4.91
N GLU A 138 4.52 -19.13 -5.31
CA GLU A 138 4.20 -20.38 -6.02
C GLU A 138 3.67 -21.49 -5.12
N ASN A 139 3.91 -21.40 -3.81
CA ASN A 139 3.59 -22.42 -2.82
C ASN A 139 2.17 -22.31 -2.24
N LEU A 140 1.27 -21.56 -2.89
CA LEU A 140 -0.14 -21.43 -2.51
C LEU A 140 -0.99 -22.50 -3.21
N ASN A 141 -2.04 -22.98 -2.55
CA ASN A 141 -2.97 -23.93 -3.14
C ASN A 141 -4.10 -23.20 -3.88
N VAL A 142 -4.68 -23.88 -4.87
CA VAL A 142 -5.87 -23.38 -5.56
C VAL A 142 -7.01 -23.22 -4.56
N GLY A 143 -7.72 -22.08 -4.61
CA GLY A 143 -8.79 -21.76 -3.66
C GLY A 143 -8.32 -21.10 -2.36
N ASP A 144 -7.00 -21.00 -2.12
CA ASP A 144 -6.49 -20.30 -0.94
C ASP A 144 -6.88 -18.82 -0.96
N VAL A 145 -7.17 -18.30 0.23
CA VAL A 145 -7.30 -16.88 0.48
C VAL A 145 -5.96 -16.36 0.96
N TYR A 146 -5.33 -15.53 0.15
CA TYR A 146 -4.07 -14.88 0.47
C TYR A 146 -4.33 -13.42 0.86
N THR A 147 -3.79 -13.00 1.99
CA THR A 147 -3.90 -11.60 2.45
C THR A 147 -2.60 -10.89 2.19
N VAL A 148 -2.70 -9.68 1.65
CA VAL A 148 -1.56 -8.84 1.36
C VAL A 148 -1.67 -7.54 2.15
N TYR A 149 -0.57 -7.13 2.77
CA TYR A 149 -0.46 -5.84 3.45
C TYR A 149 0.42 -4.93 2.62
N TRP A 150 -0.08 -3.73 2.35
CA TRP A 150 0.73 -2.64 1.84
C TRP A 150 1.08 -1.71 3.00
N VAL A 151 2.37 -1.54 3.25
CA VAL A 151 2.90 -0.69 4.32
C VAL A 151 3.78 0.37 3.69
N TRP A 152 3.57 1.64 4.02
CA TRP A 152 4.40 2.76 3.59
C TRP A 152 5.05 3.42 4.80
N ASP A 153 6.38 3.33 4.88
CA ASP A 153 7.20 4.01 5.90
C ASP A 153 7.60 5.39 5.34
N PHE A 154 6.91 6.43 5.80
CA PHE A 154 7.14 7.83 5.43
C PHE A 154 7.92 8.58 6.51
N SER A 155 8.60 7.87 7.42
CA SER A 155 9.13 8.48 8.64
C SER A 155 10.29 9.48 8.43
N TRP A 156 10.82 9.57 7.20
CA TRP A 156 11.95 10.43 6.83
C TRP A 156 11.56 11.56 5.88
N HIS A 157 10.29 11.94 5.87
CA HIS A 157 9.76 12.93 4.94
C HIS A 157 10.38 14.32 5.07
N PHE A 158 10.92 14.70 6.22
CA PHE A 158 11.68 15.95 6.39
C PHE A 158 13.16 15.87 5.99
N GLY A 159 13.64 14.68 5.59
CA GLY A 159 15.04 14.41 5.27
C GLY A 159 15.78 13.66 6.39
N ARG A 160 16.82 12.92 6.01
CA ARG A 160 17.63 12.11 6.95
C ARG A 160 18.52 12.95 7.87
N ASP A 161 18.68 14.23 7.56
CA ASP A 161 19.37 15.22 8.38
C ASP A 161 18.47 15.80 9.49
N LYS A 162 17.17 15.50 9.48
CA LYS A 162 16.19 15.92 10.49
C LYS A 162 15.85 14.76 11.44
N PRO A 163 15.35 15.06 12.65
CA PRO A 163 14.80 14.03 13.52
C PRO A 163 13.73 13.20 12.78
N ARG A 164 13.81 11.87 12.94
CA ARG A 164 12.83 10.93 12.40
C ARG A 164 11.47 11.21 13.00
N VAL A 165 10.45 11.36 12.17
CA VAL A 165 9.05 11.54 12.60
C VAL A 165 8.32 10.26 12.24
N GLU A 166 7.94 9.45 13.24
CA GLU A 166 7.36 8.14 12.95
C GLU A 166 5.98 8.26 12.32
N GLU A 167 5.90 7.88 11.05
CA GLU A 167 4.71 8.01 10.24
C GLU A 167 4.63 6.85 9.25
N VAL A 168 3.78 5.88 9.59
CA VAL A 168 3.58 4.68 8.79
C VAL A 168 2.13 4.57 8.37
N TYR A 169 1.90 4.31 7.09
CA TYR A 169 0.56 4.06 6.54
C TYR A 169 0.39 2.61 6.18
N ILE A 170 -0.78 2.07 6.48
CA ILE A 170 -1.09 0.67 6.17
C ILE A 170 -2.41 0.57 5.44
N ILE A 171 -2.43 -0.34 4.48
CA ILE A 171 -3.65 -0.87 3.88
C ILE A 171 -3.56 -2.39 3.97
N ALA A 172 -4.48 -2.97 4.73
CA ALA A 172 -4.74 -4.40 4.66
C ALA A 172 -5.63 -4.67 3.46
N LEU A 173 -5.05 -5.26 2.42
CA LEU A 173 -5.79 -5.87 1.33
C LEU A 173 -6.16 -7.27 1.78
N CYS A 174 -7.11 -7.32 2.72
CA CYS A 174 -7.90 -8.52 2.93
C CYS A 174 -8.62 -8.74 1.61
N SER A 175 -8.14 -9.68 0.77
CA SER A 175 -8.87 -10.36 -0.32
C SER A 175 -8.08 -10.53 -1.63
N LEU A 176 -7.01 -11.34 -1.65
CA LEU A 176 -6.70 -12.10 -2.86
C LEU A 176 -7.28 -13.51 -2.72
N CYS A 177 -8.17 -13.90 -3.62
CA CYS A 177 -8.59 -15.30 -3.77
C CYS A 177 -7.91 -15.87 -5.00
N LEU A 178 -7.17 -16.96 -4.89
CA LEU A 178 -6.65 -17.59 -6.09
C LEU A 178 -7.83 -18.25 -6.86
N PRO A 179 -8.02 -17.99 -8.17
CA PRO A 179 -9.11 -18.59 -8.92
C PRO A 179 -8.94 -20.11 -8.97
N ALA A 180 -10.07 -20.82 -9.05
CA ALA A 180 -10.13 -22.28 -9.18
C ALA A 180 -9.64 -22.80 -10.55
N GLU A 181 -9.34 -21.92 -11.50
CA GLU A 181 -8.95 -22.29 -12.86
C GLU A 181 -7.71 -21.50 -13.29
N ILE A 182 -6.70 -22.23 -13.74
CA ILE A 182 -5.55 -21.69 -14.46
C ILE A 182 -6.08 -21.23 -15.82
N ILE A 183 -6.52 -19.98 -15.92
CA ILE A 183 -6.82 -19.37 -17.21
C ILE A 183 -5.46 -19.09 -17.85
N GLY A 184 -5.11 -19.89 -18.86
CA GLY A 184 -3.79 -19.93 -19.50
C GLY A 184 -3.40 -18.70 -20.32
N ASN A 185 -3.55 -17.49 -19.79
CA ASN A 185 -2.99 -16.28 -20.40
C ASN A 185 -2.40 -15.35 -19.33
N SER A 186 -1.16 -14.90 -19.58
CA SER A 186 -0.36 -14.00 -18.75
C SER A 186 -0.93 -12.57 -18.74
N LEU A 187 -2.10 -12.39 -18.13
CA LEU A 187 -2.66 -11.05 -17.92
C LEU A 187 -2.06 -10.49 -16.63
N LEU A 188 -1.35 -9.37 -16.73
CA LEU A 188 -1.08 -8.52 -15.57
C LEU A 188 -2.41 -8.15 -14.94
N MET A 189 -2.55 -8.39 -13.64
CA MET A 189 -3.77 -8.04 -12.93
C MET A 189 -3.53 -6.76 -12.13
N GLU A 190 -4.38 -5.76 -12.38
CA GLU A 190 -4.25 -4.45 -11.76
C GLU A 190 -5.16 -4.34 -10.54
N LEU A 191 -4.54 -3.94 -9.44
CA LEU A 191 -5.19 -3.54 -8.21
C LEU A 191 -5.10 -2.02 -8.11
N ILE A 192 -6.24 -1.33 -8.26
CA ILE A 192 -6.29 0.10 -8.00
C ILE A 192 -6.50 0.29 -6.50
N LEU A 193 -5.44 0.69 -5.82
CA LEU A 193 -5.50 1.18 -4.45
C LEU A 193 -5.87 2.65 -4.49
N VAL A 194 -7.13 2.99 -4.23
CA VAL A 194 -7.48 4.39 -3.98
C VAL A 194 -7.11 4.70 -2.53
N VAL A 195 -5.93 5.28 -2.38
CA VAL A 195 -5.30 5.62 -1.10
C VAL A 195 -5.73 7.03 -0.72
N TYR A 196 -6.87 7.16 -0.05
CA TYR A 196 -7.32 8.44 0.49
C TYR A 196 -6.52 8.78 1.75
N PHE A 197 -5.46 9.58 1.62
CA PHE A 197 -4.74 10.13 2.76
C PHE A 197 -5.52 11.32 3.33
N LEU A 198 -6.32 11.08 4.37
CA LEU A 198 -7.06 12.15 5.04
C LEU A 198 -6.11 12.96 5.93
N HIS A 199 -5.41 13.91 5.33
CA HIS A 199 -4.85 15.06 6.04
C HIS A 199 -5.62 16.30 5.58
N GLY A 200 -6.61 16.69 6.37
CA GLY A 200 -7.26 18.01 6.34
C GLY A 200 -7.70 18.56 4.97
N TYR A 201 -9.03 18.58 4.75
CA TYR A 201 -9.78 19.32 3.70
C TYR A 201 -10.07 18.59 2.36
N ARG A 202 -10.87 17.52 2.42
CA ARG A 202 -12.26 17.49 1.89
C ARG A 202 -12.87 16.12 2.23
N ASN A 203 -14.02 16.16 2.92
CA ASN A 203 -14.74 14.98 3.39
C ASN A 203 -15.29 14.17 2.21
N CYS A 204 -14.87 12.92 2.05
CA CYS A 204 -15.64 11.92 1.31
C CYS A 204 -16.78 11.36 2.19
N LEU A 205 -17.58 12.26 2.77
CA LEU A 205 -18.85 11.96 3.45
C LEU A 205 -20.00 12.86 3.00
N ASP A 206 -19.78 13.77 2.04
CA ASP A 206 -20.90 14.43 1.37
C ASP A 206 -21.40 13.50 0.26
N GLY A 207 -22.43 12.71 0.60
CA GLY A 207 -23.29 12.10 -0.40
C GLY A 207 -23.94 13.17 -1.29
N PRO A 208 -24.53 12.80 -2.43
CA PRO A 208 -25.21 13.76 -3.28
C PRO A 208 -26.34 14.42 -2.48
N SER A 209 -26.23 15.72 -2.22
CA SER A 209 -27.38 16.52 -1.78
C SER A 209 -28.40 16.54 -2.92
N SER A 210 -29.58 16.03 -2.61
CA SER A 210 -30.83 16.20 -3.36
C SER A 210 -31.10 17.64 -3.75
#